data_AF-J9C6Z2-F1
#
_entry.id   AF-J9C6Z2-F1
#
_cell.length_a   1.000
_cell.length_b   1.000
_cell.length_c   1.000
_cell.angle_alpha   90.00
_cell.angle_beta   90.00
_cell.angle_gamma   90.00
#
_symmetry.space_group_name_H-M   'P 1'
#
loop_
_entity.id
_entity.type
_entity.pdbx_description
1 polymer ?
#
loop_
_entity_poly.entity_id
_entity_poly.type
_entity_poly.pdbx_seq_one_letter_code
_entity_poly.pdbx_strand_id
1 'polypeptide(L)'
;MQKTFKSFEAYLEDIYYDEIYQAIKKFVLHKGRSLDLNSYNVLDPSYIELANIRVKGISFYGIEHRQIFFNASINAEIVLKGLGKSDYEANRQSKWFIVSFYDHLISGLRKVMIIDVREYSRERFSKESALSRYLVPYLYSEDLDNEAEKFLQKYYPEALEKPMPLDMDELLDNMCLTMYYAPLPDNIFGRSHFGEAQVEIFRERYGTHSDGKY
;
A
#
# COMPACT_ATOMS: atom_id res chain seq x y z
N MET A 1 -20.45 0.02 13.45
CA MET A 1 -20.40 0.04 11.97
C MET A 1 -18.94 0.17 11.59
N GLN A 2 -18.35 -0.82 10.91
CA GLN A 2 -16.95 -0.76 10.49
C GLN A 2 -16.83 0.28 9.36
N LYS A 3 -15.89 1.22 9.48
CA LYS A 3 -15.70 2.26 8.46
C LYS A 3 -15.11 1.63 7.20
N THR A 4 -15.82 1.75 6.08
CA THR A 4 -15.37 1.24 4.78
C THR A 4 -14.61 2.32 4.03
N PHE A 5 -13.44 1.98 3.50
CA PHE A 5 -12.60 2.91 2.75
C PHE A 5 -12.70 2.64 1.25
N LYS A 6 -12.73 3.71 0.45
CA LYS A 6 -12.81 3.60 -1.02
C LYS A 6 -11.49 3.23 -1.68
N SER A 7 -10.38 3.44 -0.97
CA SER A 7 -9.03 3.10 -1.45
C SER A 7 -8.07 2.96 -0.26
N PHE A 8 -6.90 2.37 -0.52
CA PHE A 8 -5.86 2.22 0.50
C PHE A 8 -5.28 3.58 0.89
N GLU A 9 -5.22 4.56 -0.02
CA GLU A 9 -4.82 5.94 0.29
C GLU A 9 -5.77 6.57 1.31
N ALA A 10 -7.07 6.42 1.11
CA ALA A 10 -8.08 6.96 2.04
C ALA A 10 -8.00 6.26 3.40
N TYR A 11 -7.73 4.96 3.42
CA TYR A 11 -7.49 4.21 4.66
C TYR A 11 -6.24 4.72 5.38
N LEU A 12 -5.12 4.86 4.67
CA LEU A 12 -3.85 5.28 5.24
C LEU A 12 -3.90 6.74 5.74
N GLU A 13 -4.52 7.64 4.96
CA GLU A 13 -4.71 9.05 5.33
C GLU A 13 -5.62 9.22 6.54
N ASP A 14 -6.57 8.32 6.78
CA ASP A 14 -7.50 8.43 7.91
C ASP A 14 -6.94 7.77 9.17
N ILE A 15 -6.38 6.57 9.05
CA ILE A 15 -5.96 5.75 10.19
C ILE A 15 -4.55 6.11 10.68
N TYR A 16 -3.66 6.54 9.79
CA TYR A 16 -2.25 6.79 10.09
C TYR A 16 -1.82 8.25 9.84
N TYR A 17 -2.79 9.18 9.83
CA TYR A 17 -2.54 10.60 9.58
C TYR A 17 -1.45 11.15 10.51
N ASP A 18 -1.63 10.94 11.81
CA ASP A 18 -0.78 11.55 12.84
C ASP A 18 0.64 10.98 12.78
N GLU A 19 0.79 9.67 12.59
CA GLU A 19 2.09 9.01 12.45
C GLU A 19 2.85 9.54 11.23
N ILE A 20 2.19 9.65 10.08
CA ILE A 20 2.77 10.19 8.85
C ILE A 20 3.15 11.66 9.05
N TYR A 21 2.23 12.44 9.64
CA TYR A 21 2.44 13.86 9.88
C TYR A 21 3.64 14.09 10.80
N GLN A 22 3.76 13.35 11.89
CA GLN A 22 4.90 13.45 12.81
C GLN A 22 6.20 12.99 12.16
N ALA A 23 6.17 11.94 11.35
CA ALA A 23 7.35 11.45 10.63
C ALA A 23 7.87 12.50 9.64
N ILE A 24 6.99 13.09 8.83
CA ILE A 24 7.35 14.16 7.89
C ILE A 24 7.79 15.41 8.64
N LYS A 25 7.10 15.80 9.72
CA LYS A 25 7.48 16.96 10.54
C LYS A 25 8.91 16.79 11.09
N LYS A 26 9.23 15.62 11.64
CA LYS A 26 10.59 15.31 12.12
C LYS A 26 11.62 15.38 10.98
N PHE A 27 11.29 14.83 9.81
CA PHE A 27 12.16 14.89 8.64
C PHE A 27 12.43 16.33 8.19
N VAL A 28 11.38 17.16 8.06
CA VAL A 28 11.48 18.58 7.67
C VAL A 28 12.32 19.36 8.68
N LEU A 29 12.10 19.16 9.99
CA LEU A 29 12.89 19.81 11.04
C LEU A 29 14.35 19.39 11.00
N HIS A 30 14.63 18.10 10.75
CA HIS A 30 16.00 17.59 10.68
C HIS A 30 16.76 18.10 9.44
N LYS A 31 16.10 18.13 8.27
CA LYS A 31 16.68 18.68 7.04
C LYS A 31 16.84 20.20 7.13
N GLY A 32 15.89 20.89 7.76
CA GLY A 32 15.91 22.35 7.90
C GLY A 32 16.13 23.04 6.56
N ARG A 33 17.17 23.88 6.48
CA ARG A 33 17.54 24.66 5.28
C ARG A 33 18.09 23.82 4.12
N SER A 34 18.44 22.55 4.34
CA SER A 34 18.90 21.65 3.26
C SER A 34 17.75 21.09 2.43
N LEU A 35 16.51 21.18 2.93
CA LEU A 35 15.33 20.91 2.13
C LEU A 35 15.17 22.03 1.12
N ASP A 36 15.03 21.69 -0.17
CA ASP A 36 14.80 22.70 -1.22
C ASP A 36 13.46 23.40 -0.96
N LEU A 37 13.49 24.54 -0.27
CA LEU A 37 12.31 25.32 0.15
C LEU A 37 12.37 26.73 -0.42
N ASN A 38 12.87 26.87 -1.65
CA ASN A 38 13.03 28.16 -2.32
C ASN A 38 11.71 28.93 -2.39
N SER A 39 11.72 30.18 -1.91
CA SER A 39 10.58 31.10 -1.96
C SER A 39 11.02 32.44 -2.55
N TYR A 40 10.19 33.02 -3.41
CA TYR A 40 10.43 34.36 -3.96
C TYR A 40 10.18 35.47 -2.94
N ASN A 41 9.27 35.23 -1.99
CA ASN A 41 8.82 36.24 -1.02
C ASN A 41 9.54 36.11 0.33
N VAL A 42 9.83 34.88 0.76
CA VAL A 42 10.57 34.61 2.01
C VAL A 42 12.03 34.29 1.66
N LEU A 43 12.91 35.28 1.82
CA LEU A 43 14.33 35.15 1.43
C LEU A 43 15.14 34.40 2.49
N ASP A 44 14.87 34.64 3.77
CA ASP A 44 15.46 33.90 4.89
C ASP A 44 14.36 33.35 5.82
N PRO A 45 13.96 32.08 5.67
CA PRO A 45 12.94 31.47 6.51
C PRO A 45 13.48 31.25 7.92
N SER A 46 12.87 31.90 8.90
CA SER A 46 13.12 31.70 10.34
C SER A 46 12.13 30.74 10.99
N TYR A 47 11.03 30.42 10.30
CA TYR A 47 9.99 29.51 10.75
C TYR A 47 9.55 28.59 9.61
N ILE A 48 9.52 27.29 9.89
CA ILE A 48 9.08 26.24 8.97
C ILE A 48 8.08 25.36 9.70
N GLU A 49 6.88 25.26 9.16
CA GLU A 49 5.79 24.47 9.74
C GLU A 49 5.17 23.56 8.69
N LEU A 50 4.99 22.29 9.05
CA LEU A 50 4.11 21.39 8.30
C LEU A 50 2.67 21.74 8.69
N ALA A 51 1.82 22.09 7.74
CA ALA A 51 0.44 22.50 7.99
C ALA A 51 -0.57 21.37 7.77
N ASN A 52 -0.36 20.57 6.73
CA ASN A 52 -1.27 19.49 6.35
C ASN A 52 -0.53 18.45 5.49
N ILE A 53 -1.07 17.24 5.42
CA ILE A 53 -0.61 16.18 4.51
C ILE A 53 -1.79 15.57 3.77
N ARG A 54 -1.52 15.03 2.57
CA ARG A 54 -2.45 14.20 1.81
C ARG A 54 -1.73 13.01 1.22
N VAL A 55 -2.29 11.83 1.38
CA VAL A 55 -1.82 10.61 0.70
C VAL A 55 -2.33 10.65 -0.74
N LYS A 56 -1.42 10.56 -1.70
CA LYS A 56 -1.73 10.72 -3.14
C LYS A 56 -1.55 9.46 -3.96
N GLY A 57 -0.82 8.48 -3.45
CA GLY A 57 -0.65 7.20 -4.12
C GLY A 57 0.19 6.26 -3.29
N ILE A 58 0.07 4.97 -3.58
CA ILE A 58 0.81 3.90 -2.91
C ILE A 58 1.46 3.01 -3.95
N SER A 59 2.71 2.64 -3.71
CA SER A 59 3.41 1.60 -4.46
C SER A 59 3.88 0.52 -3.50
N PHE A 60 3.48 -0.72 -3.77
CA PHE A 60 3.94 -1.89 -3.00
C PHE A 60 5.15 -2.48 -3.71
N TYR A 61 6.19 -2.86 -2.97
CA TYR A 61 7.44 -3.34 -3.57
C TYR A 61 8.06 -4.54 -2.82
N GLY A 62 7.27 -5.25 -2.03
CA GLY A 62 7.74 -6.48 -1.39
C GLY A 62 6.65 -7.14 -0.58
N ILE A 63 6.41 -8.43 -0.87
CA ILE A 63 5.64 -9.31 0.01
C ILE A 63 6.46 -10.55 0.27
N GLU A 64 6.71 -10.83 1.55
CA GLU A 64 7.25 -12.11 1.97
C GLU A 64 6.35 -12.71 3.05
N HIS A 65 5.72 -13.85 2.73
CA HIS A 65 4.69 -14.50 3.54
C HIS A 65 3.52 -13.56 3.87
N ARG A 66 3.59 -12.87 5.00
CA ARG A 66 2.58 -11.93 5.49
C ARG A 66 3.13 -10.53 5.70
N GLN A 67 4.41 -10.32 5.41
CA GLN A 67 5.05 -9.03 5.55
C GLN A 67 4.89 -8.25 4.27
N ILE A 68 4.53 -6.97 4.37
CA ILE A 68 4.35 -6.10 3.23
C ILE A 68 5.18 -4.83 3.39
N PHE A 69 5.82 -4.45 2.30
CA PHE A 69 6.59 -3.21 2.16
C PHE A 69 5.94 -2.33 1.11
N PHE A 70 5.69 -1.07 1.47
CA PHE A 70 5.07 -0.12 0.56
C PHE A 70 5.51 1.31 0.81
N ASN A 71 5.46 2.12 -0.24
CA ASN A 71 5.74 3.54 -0.23
C ASN A 71 4.41 4.29 -0.38
N ALA A 72 4.18 5.28 0.46
CA ALA A 72 3.13 6.26 0.29
C ALA A 72 3.72 7.56 -0.27
N SER A 73 3.21 8.01 -1.41
CA SER A 73 3.47 9.33 -1.96
C SER A 73 2.62 10.35 -1.21
N ILE A 74 3.26 11.23 -0.46
CA ILE A 74 2.59 12.23 0.38
C ILE A 74 2.81 13.61 -0.22
N ASN A 75 1.71 14.33 -0.44
CA ASN A 75 1.76 15.76 -0.71
C ASN A 75 1.59 16.51 0.61
N ALA A 76 2.64 17.20 1.04
CA ALA A 76 2.69 17.94 2.28
C ALA A 76 2.66 19.44 2.01
N GLU A 77 1.90 20.16 2.82
CA GLU A 77 1.77 21.60 2.76
C GLU A 77 2.65 22.23 3.83
N ILE A 78 3.61 23.05 3.41
CA ILE A 78 4.61 23.67 4.27
C ILE A 78 4.38 25.18 4.27
N VAL A 79 4.32 25.74 5.47
CA VAL A 79 4.28 27.20 5.70
C VAL A 79 5.67 27.66 6.11
N LEU A 80 6.18 28.64 5.37
CA LEU A 80 7.40 29.36 5.67
C LEU A 80 7.03 30.74 6.16
N LYS A 81 7.73 31.22 7.18
CA LYS A 81 7.68 32.63 7.58
C LYS A 81 9.10 33.13 7.84
N GLY A 82 9.37 34.37 7.49
CA GLY A 82 10.73 34.92 7.59
C GLY A 82 10.86 36.31 7.00
N LEU A 83 12.11 36.75 6.86
CA LEU A 83 12.41 38.06 6.29
C LEU A 83 12.21 38.03 4.77
N GLY A 84 11.40 38.97 4.29
CA GLY A 84 11.26 39.29 2.87
C GLY A 84 12.12 40.48 2.45
N LYS A 85 11.78 41.07 1.31
CA LYS A 85 12.51 42.23 0.76
C LYS A 85 12.27 43.54 1.52
N SER A 86 11.09 43.67 2.12
CA SER A 86 10.67 44.90 2.80
C SER A 86 10.13 44.61 4.19
N ASP A 87 9.33 43.55 4.35
CA ASP A 87 8.68 43.19 5.61
C ASP A 87 8.85 41.71 5.95
N TYR A 88 8.26 41.29 7.07
CA TYR A 88 8.13 39.89 7.45
C TYR A 88 7.06 39.22 6.59
N GLU A 89 7.45 38.19 5.85
CA GLU A 89 6.64 37.55 4.81
C GLU A 89 6.27 36.12 5.22
N ALA A 90 5.19 35.62 4.62
CA ALA A 90 4.77 34.23 4.72
C ALA A 90 4.55 33.63 3.33
N ASN A 91 4.97 32.38 3.16
CA ASN A 91 4.74 31.64 1.93
C ASN A 91 4.23 30.23 2.25
N ARG A 92 3.30 29.73 1.43
CA ARG A 92 2.75 28.39 1.53
C ARG A 92 3.10 27.63 0.27
N GLN A 93 3.68 26.45 0.41
CA GLN A 93 4.11 25.63 -0.71
C GLN A 93 3.83 24.14 -0.48
N SER A 94 3.63 23.43 -1.57
CA SER A 94 3.45 21.98 -1.55
C SER A 94 4.78 21.27 -1.87
N LYS A 95 5.14 20.28 -1.06
CA LYS A 95 6.30 19.40 -1.28
C LYS A 95 5.86 17.95 -1.25
N TRP A 96 6.53 17.14 -2.06
CA TRP A 96 6.24 15.72 -2.19
C TRP A 96 7.28 14.92 -1.41
N PHE A 97 6.79 13.96 -0.63
CA PHE A 97 7.60 13.02 0.14
C PHE A 97 7.20 11.60 -0.18
N ILE A 98 8.13 10.68 0.04
CA ILE A 98 7.85 9.25 0.08
C ILE A 98 8.04 8.79 1.52
N VAL A 99 7.01 8.14 2.05
CA VAL A 99 7.05 7.50 3.37
C VAL A 99 7.00 6.00 3.16
N SER A 100 8.06 5.29 3.56
CA SER A 100 8.13 3.84 3.46
C SER A 100 7.56 3.19 4.71
N PHE A 101 6.80 2.14 4.49
CA PHE A 101 6.13 1.36 5.52
C PHE A 101 6.57 -0.09 5.47
N TYR A 102 6.57 -0.69 6.65
CA TYR A 102 6.58 -2.12 6.88
C TYR A 102 5.36 -2.51 7.69
N ASP A 103 4.74 -3.63 7.36
CA ASP A 103 3.59 -4.14 8.10
C ASP A 103 3.42 -5.66 7.96
N HIS A 104 2.60 -6.27 8.83
CA HIS A 104 2.07 -7.61 8.66
C HIS A 104 0.59 -7.62 8.24
N LEU A 105 0.30 -8.16 7.07
CA LEU A 105 -1.05 -8.33 6.55
C LEU A 105 -1.74 -9.53 7.24
N ILE A 106 -2.35 -9.29 8.42
CA ILE A 106 -3.03 -10.29 9.24
C ILE A 106 -4.37 -9.72 9.72
N SER A 107 -5.44 -9.99 8.96
CA SER A 107 -6.75 -9.39 9.19
C SER A 107 -6.67 -7.85 9.23
N GLY A 108 -6.20 -7.26 8.13
CA GLY A 108 -5.81 -5.86 7.98
C GLY A 108 -4.31 -5.65 8.19
N LEU A 109 -3.90 -4.38 8.23
CA LEU A 109 -2.52 -4.03 8.57
C LEU A 109 -2.27 -4.23 10.07
N ARG A 110 -1.18 -4.90 10.44
CA ARG A 110 -0.75 -5.16 11.82
C ARG A 110 0.73 -4.89 12.02
N LYS A 111 1.05 -4.17 13.11
CA LYS A 111 2.41 -3.72 13.44
C LYS A 111 2.98 -2.79 12.35
N VAL A 112 2.15 -1.86 11.88
CA VAL A 112 2.56 -0.81 10.94
C VAL A 112 3.73 -0.03 11.53
N MET A 113 4.81 0.06 10.77
CA MET A 113 5.98 0.86 11.10
C MET A 113 6.35 1.75 9.91
N ILE A 114 6.59 3.03 10.17
CA ILE A 114 7.27 3.91 9.23
C ILE A 114 8.76 3.63 9.33
N ILE A 115 9.37 3.18 8.23
CA ILE A 115 10.78 2.76 8.19
C ILE A 115 11.69 3.79 7.52
N ASP A 116 11.14 4.66 6.66
CA ASP A 116 11.89 5.72 6.01
C ASP A 116 10.98 6.91 5.63
N VAL A 117 11.56 8.10 5.60
CA VAL A 117 10.96 9.30 5.01
C VAL A 117 12.01 9.96 4.14
N ARG A 118 11.67 10.21 2.88
CA ARG A 118 12.56 10.86 1.91
C ARG A 118 11.82 11.87 1.04
N GLU A 119 12.56 12.79 0.45
CA GLU A 119 12.03 13.66 -0.60
C GLU A 119 11.60 12.81 -1.79
N TYR A 120 10.50 13.20 -2.43
CA TYR A 120 10.02 12.50 -3.61
C TYR A 120 11.07 12.59 -4.72
N SER A 121 11.59 11.44 -5.13
CA SER A 121 12.23 11.27 -6.41
C SER A 121 11.30 10.47 -7.30
N ARG A 122 11.40 10.64 -8.62
CA ARG A 122 10.66 9.78 -9.54
C ARG A 122 11.23 8.37 -9.39
N GLU A 123 10.60 7.56 -8.54
CA GLU A 123 10.97 6.17 -8.36
C GLU A 123 10.89 5.47 -9.71
N ARG A 124 11.98 4.79 -10.09
CA ARG A 124 11.95 3.93 -11.26
C ARG A 124 11.18 2.69 -10.87
N PHE A 125 10.10 2.42 -11.58
CA PHE A 125 9.36 1.17 -11.48
C PHE A 125 10.33 -0.02 -11.58
N SER A 126 10.35 -0.88 -10.55
CA SER A 126 11.02 -2.19 -10.59
C SER A 126 9.94 -3.24 -10.74
N LYS A 127 9.96 -3.95 -11.86
CA LYS A 127 8.96 -4.98 -12.16
C LYS A 127 9.01 -6.14 -11.18
N GLU A 128 10.20 -6.47 -10.70
CA GLU A 128 10.50 -7.65 -9.90
C GLU A 128 9.90 -7.55 -8.50
N SER A 129 9.64 -6.32 -8.05
CA SER A 129 9.20 -6.02 -6.70
C SER A 129 7.82 -5.37 -6.66
N ALA A 130 7.45 -4.62 -7.71
CA ALA A 130 6.21 -3.87 -7.75
C ALA A 130 4.98 -4.77 -7.75
N LEU A 131 3.99 -4.39 -6.93
CA LEU A 131 2.64 -4.93 -7.03
C LEU A 131 1.69 -3.84 -7.54
N SER A 132 0.64 -4.28 -8.20
CA SER A 132 -0.49 -3.41 -8.54
C SER A 132 -1.15 -2.86 -7.28
N ARG A 133 -2.02 -1.86 -7.46
CA ARG A 133 -2.88 -1.32 -6.39
C ARG A 133 -3.76 -2.36 -5.67
N TYR A 134 -3.89 -3.56 -6.24
CA TYR A 134 -4.65 -4.68 -5.67
C TYR A 134 -3.74 -5.76 -5.07
N LEU A 135 -2.46 -5.45 -4.82
CA LEU A 135 -1.45 -6.39 -4.30
C LEU A 135 -1.17 -7.58 -5.23
N VAL A 136 -1.55 -7.47 -6.50
CA VAL A 136 -1.25 -8.49 -7.53
C VAL A 136 0.11 -8.16 -8.16
N PRO A 137 1.08 -9.09 -8.18
CA PRO A 137 2.36 -8.90 -8.87
C PRO A 137 2.20 -8.59 -10.35
N TYR A 138 3.10 -7.77 -10.89
CA TYR A 138 3.19 -7.57 -12.35
C TYR A 138 3.97 -8.72 -12.97
N LEU A 139 3.31 -9.49 -13.85
CA LEU A 139 3.90 -10.62 -14.56
C LEU A 139 3.99 -10.33 -16.05
N TYR A 140 5.17 -10.50 -16.64
CA TYR A 140 5.34 -10.47 -18.09
C TYR A 140 5.05 -11.84 -18.68
N SER A 141 4.60 -11.87 -19.93
CA SER A 141 4.30 -13.13 -20.63
C SER A 141 5.51 -14.08 -20.69
N GLU A 142 6.73 -13.54 -20.77
CA GLU A 142 7.97 -14.31 -20.77
C GLU A 142 8.29 -14.96 -19.42
N ASP A 143 7.77 -14.40 -18.31
CA ASP A 143 8.04 -14.87 -16.95
C ASP A 143 6.95 -15.85 -16.46
N LEU A 144 5.85 -16.05 -17.19
CA LEU A 144 4.70 -16.84 -16.74
C LEU A 144 5.05 -18.29 -16.40
N ASP A 145 5.83 -18.97 -17.25
CA ASP A 145 6.20 -20.37 -17.03
C ASP A 145 7.10 -20.53 -15.81
N ASN A 146 8.06 -19.62 -15.62
CA ASN A 146 8.96 -19.62 -14.47
C ASN A 146 8.20 -19.36 -13.16
N GLU A 147 7.26 -18.42 -13.16
CA GLU A 147 6.45 -18.12 -11.98
C GLU A 147 5.43 -19.24 -11.68
N ALA A 148 4.89 -19.90 -12.70
CA ALA A 148 4.09 -21.11 -12.53
C ALA A 148 4.91 -22.27 -11.94
N GLU A 149 6.15 -22.46 -12.39
CA GLU A 149 7.05 -23.47 -11.82
C GLU A 149 7.34 -23.19 -10.35
N LYS A 150 7.73 -21.94 -9.99
CA LYS A 150 7.95 -21.55 -8.59
C LYS A 150 6.71 -21.74 -7.72
N PHE A 151 5.52 -21.45 -8.26
CA PHE A 151 4.26 -21.67 -7.57
C PHE A 151 4.06 -23.15 -7.25
N LEU A 152 4.27 -24.04 -8.22
CA LEU A 152 4.18 -25.49 -8.01
C LEU A 152 5.27 -26.00 -7.07
N GLN A 153 6.52 -25.57 -7.24
CA GLN A 153 7.62 -25.94 -6.33
C GLN A 153 7.28 -25.64 -4.87
N LYS A 154 6.55 -24.55 -4.63
CA LYS A 154 6.18 -24.10 -3.29
C LYS A 154 4.94 -24.80 -2.72
N TYR A 155 3.89 -24.98 -3.51
CA TYR A 155 2.58 -25.39 -3.01
C TYR A 155 2.07 -26.73 -3.54
N TYR A 156 2.69 -27.28 -4.58
CA TYR A 156 2.27 -28.54 -5.22
C TYR A 156 3.43 -29.20 -6.01
N PRO A 157 4.55 -29.56 -5.37
CA PRO A 157 5.79 -29.97 -6.06
C PRO A 157 5.63 -31.26 -6.87
N GLU A 158 4.70 -32.13 -6.48
CA GLU A 158 4.42 -33.41 -7.15
C GLU A 158 4.00 -33.23 -8.62
N ALA A 159 3.33 -32.13 -8.93
CA ALA A 159 2.91 -31.80 -10.29
C ALA A 159 4.08 -31.44 -11.22
N LEU A 160 5.27 -31.16 -10.68
CA LEU A 160 6.48 -30.93 -11.47
C LEU A 160 7.20 -32.24 -11.82
N GLU A 161 7.10 -33.25 -10.95
CA GLU A 161 7.70 -34.56 -11.21
C GLU A 161 6.86 -35.38 -12.17
N LYS A 162 5.53 -35.30 -12.04
CA LYS A 162 4.58 -36.08 -12.82
C LYS A 162 3.41 -35.21 -13.27
N PRO A 163 3.11 -35.15 -14.58
CA PRO A 163 1.91 -34.48 -15.08
C PRO A 163 0.65 -35.05 -14.41
N MET A 164 -0.07 -34.20 -13.69
CA MET A 164 -1.29 -34.55 -12.97
C MET A 164 -2.23 -33.34 -12.89
N PRO A 165 -3.55 -33.56 -12.79
CA PRO A 165 -4.46 -32.48 -12.44
C PRO A 165 -4.17 -31.97 -11.02
N LEU A 166 -4.29 -30.67 -10.81
CA LEU A 166 -4.17 -30.07 -9.48
C LEU A 166 -5.47 -30.30 -8.70
N ASP A 167 -5.37 -30.94 -7.53
CA ASP A 167 -6.46 -30.95 -6.57
C ASP A 167 -6.56 -29.57 -5.92
N MET A 168 -7.67 -28.87 -6.17
CA MET A 168 -7.87 -27.51 -5.67
C MET A 168 -8.04 -27.46 -4.16
N ASP A 169 -8.62 -28.49 -3.54
CA ASP A 169 -8.85 -28.49 -2.10
C ASP A 169 -7.50 -28.65 -1.38
N GLU A 170 -6.64 -29.56 -1.85
CA GLU A 170 -5.26 -29.73 -1.36
C GLU A 170 -4.38 -28.50 -1.62
N LEU A 171 -4.45 -27.93 -2.82
CA LEU A 171 -3.67 -26.73 -3.18
C LEU A 171 -4.02 -25.54 -2.27
N LEU A 172 -5.32 -25.32 -2.01
CA LEU A 172 -5.78 -24.24 -1.15
C LEU A 172 -5.33 -24.45 0.31
N ASP A 173 -5.38 -25.69 0.81
CA ASP A 173 -4.87 -26.04 2.13
C ASP A 173 -3.36 -25.77 2.24
N ASN A 174 -2.57 -26.17 1.23
CA ASN A 174 -1.13 -25.88 1.17
C ASN A 174 -0.83 -24.37 1.15
N MET A 175 -1.72 -23.57 0.54
CA MET A 175 -1.63 -22.10 0.54
C MET A 175 -2.18 -21.45 1.82
N CYS A 176 -2.74 -22.23 2.75
CA CYS A 176 -3.49 -21.74 3.91
C CYS A 176 -4.64 -20.79 3.53
N LEU A 177 -5.38 -21.12 2.47
CA LEU A 177 -6.49 -20.32 1.96
C LEU A 177 -7.81 -21.07 2.08
N THR A 178 -8.89 -20.32 2.31
CA THR A 178 -10.26 -20.84 2.23
C THR A 178 -10.96 -20.16 1.05
N MET A 179 -11.51 -20.96 0.14
CA MET A 179 -12.23 -20.47 -1.03
C MET A 179 -13.74 -20.57 -0.81
N TYR A 180 -14.45 -19.52 -1.19
CA TYR A 180 -15.91 -19.49 -1.26
C TYR A 180 -16.34 -19.05 -2.65
N TYR A 181 -17.37 -19.68 -3.19
CA TYR A 181 -18.03 -19.17 -4.39
C TYR A 181 -18.95 -18.02 -3.99
N ALA A 182 -18.94 -16.92 -4.74
CA ALA A 182 -19.71 -15.73 -4.44
C ALA A 182 -20.19 -15.02 -5.72
N PRO A 183 -21.31 -14.27 -5.68
CA PRO A 183 -21.70 -13.40 -6.77
C PRO A 183 -20.70 -12.25 -6.90
N LEU A 184 -19.86 -12.29 -7.94
CA LEU A 184 -18.89 -11.26 -8.24
C LEU A 184 -19.43 -10.30 -9.31
N PRO A 185 -19.04 -9.01 -9.28
CA PRO A 185 -19.37 -8.07 -10.36
C PRO A 185 -18.85 -8.54 -11.72
N ASP A 186 -19.52 -8.09 -12.79
CA ASP A 186 -19.08 -8.33 -14.17
C ASP A 186 -17.61 -7.92 -14.34
N ASN A 187 -16.81 -8.81 -14.92
CA ASN A 187 -15.35 -8.68 -15.13
C ASN A 187 -14.46 -8.88 -13.88
N ILE A 188 -14.98 -9.42 -12.77
CA ILE A 188 -14.18 -9.85 -11.62
C ILE A 188 -14.26 -11.38 -11.48
N PHE A 189 -13.12 -12.05 -11.63
CA PHE A 189 -13.01 -13.52 -11.53
C PHE A 189 -12.73 -14.02 -10.11
N GLY A 190 -12.26 -13.15 -9.23
CA GLY A 190 -11.93 -13.51 -7.85
C GLY A 190 -11.74 -12.27 -6.99
N ARG A 191 -11.92 -12.44 -5.68
CA ARG A 191 -11.65 -11.39 -4.69
C ARG A 191 -11.03 -12.02 -3.45
N SER A 192 -9.90 -11.47 -3.03
CA SER A 192 -9.25 -11.84 -1.78
C SER A 192 -9.63 -10.85 -0.68
N HIS A 193 -9.94 -11.38 0.49
CA HIS A 193 -10.26 -10.59 1.68
C HIS A 193 -9.12 -10.75 2.70
N PHE A 194 -8.47 -9.65 3.03
CA PHE A 194 -7.35 -9.62 3.97
C PHE A 194 -7.77 -9.19 5.37
N GLY A 195 -9.06 -8.99 5.63
CA GLY A 195 -9.66 -8.60 6.91
C GLY A 195 -11.07 -9.19 7.05
N GLU A 196 -11.65 -9.11 8.25
CA GLU A 196 -13.05 -9.50 8.48
C GLU A 196 -13.97 -8.78 7.49
N ALA A 197 -14.84 -9.52 6.82
CA ALA A 197 -15.71 -8.98 5.79
C ALA A 197 -17.02 -9.76 5.71
N GLN A 198 -18.14 -9.05 5.80
CA GLN A 198 -19.43 -9.66 5.47
C GLN A 198 -19.58 -9.71 3.96
N VAL A 199 -19.55 -10.92 3.41
CA VAL A 199 -19.64 -11.17 1.97
C VAL A 199 -20.81 -12.11 1.72
N GLU A 200 -21.61 -11.81 0.71
CA GLU A 200 -22.58 -12.78 0.20
C GLU A 200 -21.80 -13.90 -0.48
N ILE A 201 -22.08 -15.14 -0.07
CA ILE A 201 -21.51 -16.34 -0.67
C ILE A 201 -22.64 -17.24 -1.15
N PHE A 202 -22.38 -18.04 -2.17
CA PHE A 202 -23.26 -19.13 -2.51
C PHE A 202 -23.19 -20.14 -1.37
N ARG A 203 -24.31 -20.40 -0.70
CA ARG A 203 -24.40 -21.53 0.22
C ARG A 203 -24.36 -22.81 -0.61
N GLU A 204 -23.25 -23.51 -0.41
CA GLU A 204 -22.89 -24.84 -0.90
C GLU A 204 -22.46 -24.96 -2.37
N ARG A 205 -21.50 -25.88 -2.56
CA ARG A 205 -21.23 -26.62 -3.79
C ARG A 205 -22.47 -27.39 -4.31
N TYR A 206 -23.64 -27.27 -3.64
CA TYR A 206 -24.94 -27.85 -3.95
C TYR A 206 -26.03 -26.86 -3.49
N GLY A 207 -26.78 -26.26 -4.42
CA GLY A 207 -27.58 -25.07 -4.10
C GLY A 207 -28.51 -25.22 -2.89
N THR A 208 -28.41 -24.28 -1.94
CA THR A 208 -29.56 -23.56 -1.37
C THR A 208 -29.08 -22.36 -0.57
N HIS A 209 -29.56 -21.16 -0.94
CA HIS A 209 -29.24 -19.88 -0.31
C HIS A 209 -29.39 -19.90 1.19
N SER A 210 -28.42 -19.33 1.89
CA SER A 210 -28.71 -18.49 3.06
C SER A 210 -27.49 -17.68 3.51
N ASP A 211 -27.74 -16.64 4.30
CA ASP A 211 -26.73 -15.64 4.65
C ASP A 211 -25.78 -16.14 5.75
N GLY A 212 -24.48 -16.21 5.50
CA GLY A 212 -23.47 -16.57 6.49
C GLY A 212 -22.47 -15.43 6.72
N LYS A 213 -22.07 -15.21 7.98
CA LYS A 213 -21.02 -14.25 8.37
C LYS A 213 -19.68 -15.00 8.46
N TYR A 214 -18.61 -14.47 7.85
CA TYR A 214 -17.25 -15.00 7.92
C TYR A 214 -16.23 -13.87 8.09
#